data_AF-A0A1J3J629-F1
#
_entry.id   AF-A0A1J3J629-F1
#
_cell.length_a   1.000
_cell.length_b   1.000
_cell.length_c   1.000
_cell.angle_alpha   90.00
_cell.angle_beta   90.00
_cell.angle_gamma   90.00
#
_symmetry.space_group_name_H-M   'P 1'
#
loop_
_entity.id
_entity.type
_entity.pdbx_description
1 polymer ?
#
loop_
_entity_poly.entity_id
_entity_poly.type
_entity_poly.pdbx_seq_one_letter_code
_entity_poly.pdbx_strand_id
1 'polypeptide(L)' 'RKNREEPDAMAANLSNYKMRVPQFFGKNDPDAYLDWEKKAELVFTYQKYYGINCVKIAAAEFYDYALSWWDQTVSARVR' A
#
# COMPACT_ATOMS: atom_id res chain seq x y z
N ARG A 1 0.46 -19.14 38.63
CA ARG A 1 0.75 -19.49 37.22
C ARG A 1 -0.48 -19.18 36.39
N LYS A 2 -0.34 -18.25 35.45
CA LYS A 2 -1.03 -18.12 34.15
C LYS A 2 -1.26 -16.63 33.87
N ASN A 3 -0.17 -15.96 33.50
CA ASN A 3 -0.26 -14.72 32.73
C ASN A 3 -0.87 -15.14 31.40
N ARG A 4 -2.19 -14.96 31.30
CA ARG A 4 -2.94 -15.14 30.07
C ARG A 4 -2.66 -13.88 29.26
N GLU A 5 -1.57 -13.92 28.50
CA GLU A 5 -1.36 -13.00 27.39
C GLU A 5 -2.49 -13.29 26.41
N GLU A 6 -3.56 -12.52 26.50
CA GLU A 6 -4.63 -12.49 25.51
C GLU A 6 -3.97 -12.14 24.18
N PRO A 7 -3.93 -13.06 23.18
CA PRO A 7 -3.36 -12.72 21.90
C PRO A 7 -4.16 -11.56 21.32
N ASP A 8 -3.44 -10.50 20.96
CA ASP A 8 -3.96 -9.21 20.54
C ASP A 8 -5.12 -9.40 19.55
N ALA A 9 -6.36 -9.25 20.01
CA ALA A 9 -7.56 -9.53 19.22
C ALA A 9 -7.60 -8.67 17.94
N MET A 10 -6.90 -7.54 17.95
CA MET A 10 -6.64 -6.71 16.77
C MET A 10 -5.77 -7.44 15.74
N ALA A 11 -4.70 -8.11 16.15
CA ALA A 11 -3.86 -8.92 15.25
C ALA A 11 -4.63 -10.13 14.69
N ALA A 12 -5.52 -10.74 15.49
CA ALA A 12 -6.40 -11.82 15.03
C ALA A 12 -7.40 -11.32 13.97
N ASN A 13 -7.99 -10.14 14.17
CA ASN A 13 -8.88 -9.47 13.19
C ASN A 13 -8.16 -8.85 11.99
N LEU A 14 -6.84 -8.75 12.01
CA LEU A 14 -6.03 -8.38 10.84
C LEU A 14 -5.59 -9.62 10.06
N SER A 15 -5.48 -10.78 10.71
CA SER A 15 -5.12 -12.04 10.05
C SER A 15 -6.21 -12.59 9.14
N ASN A 16 -7.49 -12.29 9.42
CA ASN A 16 -8.63 -12.62 8.56
C ASN A 16 -8.95 -11.50 7.53
N TYR A 17 -8.45 -10.27 7.75
CA TYR A 17 -8.53 -9.18 6.80
C TYR A 17 -7.35 -9.27 5.85
N LYS A 18 -7.56 -9.78 4.63
CA LYS A 18 -6.51 -9.77 3.59
C LYS A 18 -6.14 -8.32 3.27
N MET A 19 -5.13 -7.80 3.97
CA MET A 19 -4.56 -6.47 3.80
C MET A 19 -4.03 -6.34 2.37
N ARG A 20 -4.72 -5.54 1.55
CA ARG A 20 -4.30 -5.19 0.19
C ARG A 20 -3.92 -3.72 0.16
N VAL A 21 -3.00 -3.38 -0.74
CA VAL A 21 -2.69 -1.98 -1.01
C VAL A 21 -3.97 -1.33 -1.57
N PRO A 22 -4.42 -0.18 -1.03
CA PRO A 22 -5.61 0.49 -1.53
C PRO A 22 -5.38 1.02 -2.95
N GLN A 23 -6.45 1.22 -3.71
CA GLN A 23 -6.36 1.84 -5.03
C GLN A 23 -6.09 3.35 -4.92
N PHE A 24 -5.29 3.88 -5.84
CA PHE A 24 -5.03 5.31 -5.96
C PHE A 24 -5.41 5.81 -7.35
N PHE A 25 -6.35 6.74 -7.41
CA PHE A 25 -6.89 7.29 -8.65
C PHE A 25 -6.17 8.57 -9.11
N GLY A 26 -5.28 9.13 -8.28
CA GLY A 26 -4.58 10.37 -8.60
C GLY A 26 -5.50 11.59 -8.56
N LYS A 27 -6.19 11.80 -7.44
CA LYS A 27 -7.00 13.02 -7.24
C LYS A 27 -6.08 14.25 -7.11
N ASN A 28 -6.59 15.44 -7.43
CA ASN A 28 -5.90 16.73 -7.23
C ASN A 28 -5.80 17.15 -5.76
N ASP A 29 -5.78 16.20 -4.85
CA ASP A 29 -5.73 16.39 -3.41
C ASP A 29 -4.41 15.80 -2.87
N PRO A 30 -3.47 16.64 -2.45
CA PRO A 30 -2.21 16.18 -1.87
C PRO A 30 -2.39 15.28 -0.64
N ASP A 31 -3.42 15.53 0.17
CA ASP A 31 -3.69 14.75 1.38
C ASP A 31 -4.14 13.33 1.03
N ALA A 32 -4.83 13.17 -0.11
CA ALA A 32 -5.24 11.85 -0.61
C ALA A 32 -4.04 10.95 -0.97
N TYR A 33 -2.94 11.53 -1.46
CA TYR A 33 -1.70 10.79 -1.68
C TYR A 33 -1.07 10.37 -0.35
N LEU A 34 -0.95 11.30 0.62
CA LEU A 34 -0.35 11.01 1.92
C LEU A 34 -1.10 9.93 2.69
N ASP A 35 -2.43 9.96 2.65
CA ASP A 35 -3.26 8.94 3.28
C ASP A 35 -3.14 7.58 2.59
N TRP A 36 -3.04 7.58 1.27
CA TRP A 36 -2.80 6.35 0.50
C TRP A 36 -1.42 5.77 0.81
N GLU A 37 -0.38 6.61 0.85
CA GLU A 37 1.01 6.24 1.11
C GLU A 37 1.16 5.58 2.49
N LYS A 38 0.59 6.18 3.54
CA LYS A 38 0.59 5.60 4.90
C LYS A 38 -0.06 4.22 4.95
N LYS A 39 -1.18 4.04 4.22
CA LYS A 39 -1.89 2.74 4.16
C LYS A 39 -1.08 1.71 3.37
N ALA A 40 -0.47 2.11 2.25
CA ALA A 40 0.39 1.26 1.46
C ALA A 40 1.62 0.81 2.25
N GLU A 41 2.27 1.73 2.99
CA GLU A 41 3.42 1.45 3.86
C GLU A 41 3.08 0.44 4.97
N LEU A 42 1.90 0.57 5.59
CA LEU A 42 1.41 -0.40 6.58
C LEU A 42 1.25 -1.80 5.98
N VAL A 43 0.67 -1.89 4.77
CA VAL A 43 0.50 -3.16 4.05
C VAL A 43 1.86 -3.75 3.67
N PHE A 44 2.80 -2.94 3.16
CA PHE A 44 4.14 -3.39 2.80
C PHE A 44 4.92 -3.91 4.02
N THR A 45 4.83 -3.21 5.15
CA THR A 45 5.47 -3.62 6.40
C THR A 45 4.89 -4.94 6.91
N TYR A 46 3.56 -5.07 6.91
CA TYR A 46 2.87 -6.27 7.36
C TYR A 46 3.17 -7.49 6.48
N GLN A 47 3.12 -7.32 5.15
CA GLN A 47 3.37 -8.37 4.17
C GLN A 47 4.86 -8.62 3.90
N LYS A 48 5.77 -7.87 4.56
CA LYS A 48 7.23 -7.94 4.38
C LYS A 48 7.65 -7.76 2.91
N TYR A 49 7.02 -6.82 2.23
CA TYR A 49 7.46 -6.38 0.90
C TYR A 49 8.56 -5.33 1.05
N TYR A 50 9.58 -5.41 0.18
CA TYR A 50 10.72 -4.51 0.21
C TYR A 50 11.16 -4.11 -1.21
N GLY A 51 11.81 -2.96 -1.30
CA GLY A 51 12.46 -2.46 -2.51
C GLY A 51 11.54 -2.40 -3.72
N ILE A 52 12.00 -2.96 -4.85
CA ILE A 52 11.28 -2.89 -6.13
C ILE A 52 9.90 -3.57 -6.09
N ASN A 53 9.69 -4.53 -5.19
CA ASN A 53 8.41 -5.22 -5.08
C ASN A 53 7.31 -4.30 -4.54
N CYS A 54 7.64 -3.38 -3.62
CA CYS A 54 6.70 -2.36 -3.16
C CYS A 54 6.27 -1.47 -4.32
N VAL A 55 7.22 -1.04 -5.16
CA VAL A 55 6.95 -0.19 -6.33
C VAL A 55 6.04 -0.90 -7.33
N LYS A 56 6.30 -2.18 -7.62
CA LYS A 56 5.48 -2.98 -8.54
C LYS A 56 4.03 -3.13 -8.04
N ILE A 57 3.85 -3.39 -6.74
CA ILE A 57 2.53 -3.57 -6.14
C ILE A 57 1.79 -2.22 -6.07
N ALA A 58 2.46 -1.15 -5.63
CA ALA A 58 1.91 0.21 -5.64
C ALA A 58 1.42 0.61 -7.04
N ALA A 59 2.26 0.41 -8.06
CA ALA A 59 1.92 0.76 -9.44
C ALA A 59 0.73 -0.05 -9.98
N ALA A 60 0.57 -1.31 -9.56
CA ALA A 60 -0.58 -2.14 -9.94
C ALA A 60 -1.90 -1.63 -9.33
N GLU A 61 -1.84 -0.83 -8.27
CA GLU A 61 -3.00 -0.22 -7.63
C GLU A 61 -3.25 1.23 -8.09
N PHE A 62 -2.54 1.70 -9.11
CA PHE A 62 -2.82 2.99 -9.75
C PHE A 62 -3.93 2.88 -10.79
N TYR A 63 -4.83 3.85 -10.77
CA TYR A 63 -5.97 3.95 -11.69
C TYR A 63 -6.08 5.38 -12.23
N ASP A 64 -6.79 5.53 -13.35
CA ASP A 64 -7.07 6.80 -14.01
C ASP A 64 -5.84 7.70 -14.17
N TYR A 65 -5.85 8.86 -13.51
CA TYR A 65 -4.81 9.88 -13.62
C TYR A 65 -3.49 9.39 -13.03
N ALA A 66 -3.52 8.67 -11.90
CA ALA A 66 -2.30 8.12 -11.30
C ALA A 66 -1.61 7.11 -12.23
N LEU A 67 -2.38 6.26 -12.91
CA LEU A 67 -1.83 5.30 -13.86
C LEU A 67 -1.20 6.01 -15.06
N SER A 68 -1.90 7.01 -15.61
CA SER A 68 -1.40 7.83 -16.71
C SER A 68 -0.09 8.56 -16.37
N TRP A 69 0.01 9.09 -15.15
CA TRP A 69 1.24 9.73 -14.64
C TRP A 69 2.39 8.73 -14.49
N TRP A 70 2.10 7.54 -13.98
CA TRP A 70 3.10 6.48 -13.82
C TRP A 70 3.69 6.04 -15.16
N ASP A 71 2.84 5.80 -16.17
CA ASP A 71 3.28 5.41 -17.51
C ASP A 71 4.17 6.47 -18.15
N GLN A 72 3.83 7.75 -18.00
CA GLN A 72 4.67 8.86 -18.46
C GLN A 72 6.02 8.88 -17.74
N THR A 73 6.02 8.70 -16.42
CA THR A 73 7.23 8.70 -15.58
C THR A 73 8.16 7.54 -15.94
N VAL A 74 7.61 6.34 -16.17
CA VAL A 74 8.38 5.16 -16.60
C VAL A 74 8.91 5.37 -18.01
N SER A 75 8.09 5.84 -18.94
CA SER A 75 8.49 6.11 -20.33
C SER A 75 9.60 7.16 -20.41
N ALA A 76 9.57 8.18 -19.56
CA ALA A 76 10.60 9.20 -19.48
C ALA A 76 11.96 8.66 -18.99
N ARG A 77 11.97 7.56 -18.22
CA ARG A 77 13.21 6.93 -17.72
C ARG A 77 13.85 5.95 -18.71
N VAL A 78 13.08 5.50 -19.70
CA VAL A 78 13.53 4.55 -20.74
C VAL A 78 14.12 5.29 -21.95
N ARG A 79 13.86 6.59 -22.08
CA ARG A 79 14.53 7.48 -23.04
C ARG A 79 15.89 7.92 -22.55
#